data_AF-H9VXL9-F1
#
_entry.id   AF-H9VXL9-F1
#
_cell.length_a   1.000
_cell.length_b   1.000
_cell.length_c   1.000
_cell.angle_alpha   90.00
_cell.angle_beta   90.00
_cell.angle_gamma   90.00
#
_symmetry.space_group_name_H-M   'P 1'
#
loop_
_entity.id
_entity.type
_entity.pdbx_description
1 polymer ?
#
loop_
_entity_poly.entity_id
_entity_poly.type
_entity_poly.pdbx_seq_one_letter_code
_entity_poly.pdbx_strand_id
1 'polypeptide(L)'
;ISTLSKLNSRKQGEIKERLQHAYRALRNEFRLIFQGKTDGEIPEPCKRSEYEAKASAWYHVTYHPTWVQKARELTELDGYFTSPLLSFPWISVDYLAQIKLQKLCPNVDYSSRVKSFTTVLFGKA
;
A
#
# COMPACT_ATOMS: atom_id res chain seq x y z
N ILE A 1 44.21 -9.72 -4.44
CA ILE A 1 43.17 -9.09 -3.57
C ILE A 1 41.90 -8.70 -4.36
N SER A 2 41.88 -8.72 -5.70
CA SER A 2 40.75 -8.29 -6.55
C SER A 2 39.57 -9.26 -6.73
N THR A 3 39.69 -10.53 -6.34
CA THR A 3 38.64 -11.54 -6.55
C THR A 3 37.59 -11.57 -5.43
N LEU A 4 38.00 -11.25 -4.20
CA LEU A 4 37.13 -11.23 -3.01
C LEU A 4 36.08 -10.10 -3.07
N SER A 5 36.45 -8.92 -3.59
CA SER A 5 35.52 -7.80 -3.77
C SER A 5 34.46 -8.07 -4.85
N LYS A 6 34.83 -8.80 -5.91
CA LYS A 6 33.95 -9.18 -7.03
C LYS A 6 32.97 -10.30 -6.66
N LEU A 7 33.34 -11.16 -5.71
CA LEU A 7 32.44 -12.18 -5.16
C LEU A 7 31.40 -11.54 -4.23
N ASN A 8 31.83 -10.54 -3.44
CA ASN A 8 30.96 -9.84 -2.50
C ASN A 8 29.89 -9.00 -3.23
N SER A 9 30.25 -8.35 -4.34
CA SER A 9 29.29 -7.61 -5.16
C SER A 9 28.27 -8.51 -5.87
N ARG A 10 28.68 -9.70 -6.33
CA ARG A 10 27.75 -10.72 -6.89
C ARG A 10 26.76 -11.22 -5.84
N LYS A 11 27.23 -11.55 -4.63
CA LYS A 11 26.36 -11.95 -3.51
C LYS A 11 25.39 -10.83 -3.11
N GLN A 12 25.85 -9.58 -3.09
CA GLN A 12 24.99 -8.43 -2.80
C GLN A 12 23.91 -8.23 -3.88
N GLY A 13 24.24 -8.47 -5.15
CA GLY A 13 23.28 -8.50 -6.26
C GLY A 13 22.20 -9.56 -6.05
N GLU A 14 22.59 -10.81 -5.77
CA GLU A 14 21.65 -11.91 -5.54
C GLU A 14 20.73 -11.64 -4.34
N ILE A 15 21.27 -11.14 -3.22
CA ILE A 15 20.47 -10.80 -2.04
C ILE A 15 19.45 -9.70 -2.38
N LYS A 16 19.87 -8.67 -3.12
CA LYS A 16 18.98 -7.60 -3.57
C LYS A 16 17.86 -8.13 -4.45
N GLU A 17 18.17 -9.01 -5.40
CA GLU A 17 17.17 -9.62 -6.29
C GLU A 17 16.18 -10.49 -5.50
N ARG A 18 16.66 -11.33 -4.58
CA ARG A 18 15.81 -12.17 -3.73
C ARG A 18 14.90 -11.33 -2.84
N LEU A 19 15.41 -10.25 -2.27
CA LEU A 19 14.62 -9.30 -1.48
C LEU A 19 13.54 -8.63 -2.33
N GLN A 20 13.90 -8.14 -3.53
CA GLN A 20 12.93 -7.54 -4.45
C GLN A 20 11.85 -8.54 -4.87
N HIS A 21 12.23 -9.78 -5.14
CA HIS A 21 11.29 -10.83 -5.48
C HIS A 21 10.33 -11.14 -4.33
N ALA A 22 10.85 -11.33 -3.12
CA ALA A 22 10.04 -11.55 -1.92
C ALA A 22 9.07 -10.39 -1.65
N TYR A 23 9.54 -9.14 -1.79
CA TYR A 23 8.69 -7.96 -1.63
C TYR A 23 7.57 -7.89 -2.68
N ARG A 24 7.88 -8.20 -3.95
CA ARG A 24 6.86 -8.26 -5.03
C ARG A 24 5.84 -9.36 -4.77
N ALA A 25 6.28 -10.55 -4.34
CA ALA A 25 5.39 -11.66 -3.99
C ALA A 25 4.44 -11.27 -2.85
N LEU A 26 4.98 -10.70 -1.76
CA LEU A 26 4.20 -10.20 -0.63
C LEU A 26 3.16 -9.16 -1.06
N ARG A 27 3.57 -8.19 -1.88
CA ARG A 27 2.67 -7.16 -2.41
C ARG A 27 1.53 -7.77 -3.22
N ASN A 28 1.82 -8.76 -4.06
CA ASN A 28 0.81 -9.41 -4.89
C ASN A 28 -0.18 -10.21 -4.04
N GLU A 29 0.31 -10.98 -3.06
CA GLU A 29 -0.53 -11.75 -2.14
C GLU A 29 -1.52 -10.85 -1.39
N PHE A 30 -1.02 -9.80 -0.75
CA PHE A 30 -1.92 -8.90 -0.01
C PHE A 30 -2.85 -8.11 -0.93
N ARG A 31 -2.45 -7.84 -2.19
CA ARG A 31 -3.35 -7.25 -3.18
C ARG A 31 -4.52 -8.19 -3.51
N LEU A 32 -4.25 -9.49 -3.64
CA LEU A 32 -5.30 -10.50 -3.83
C LEU A 32 -6.22 -10.57 -2.61
N ILE A 33 -5.68 -10.54 -1.39
CA ILE A 33 -6.47 -10.51 -0.15
C ILE A 33 -7.38 -9.28 -0.12
N PHE A 34 -6.84 -8.10 -0.47
CA PHE A 34 -7.61 -6.85 -0.49
C PHE A 34 -8.75 -6.89 -1.52
N GLN A 35 -8.46 -7.38 -2.72
CA GLN A 35 -9.46 -7.53 -3.77
C GLN A 35 -10.54 -8.55 -3.39
N GLY A 36 -10.17 -9.58 -2.61
CA GLY A 36 -11.04 -10.68 -2.22
C GLY A 36 -11.21 -11.69 -3.36
N LYS A 37 -11.60 -12.92 -3.03
CA LYS A 37 -12.00 -13.91 -4.04
C LYS A 37 -13.34 -13.47 -4.61
N THR A 38 -13.32 -12.83 -5.78
CA THR A 38 -14.55 -12.53 -6.50
C THR A 38 -14.97 -13.78 -7.24
N ASP A 39 -15.77 -14.64 -6.60
CA ASP A 39 -16.32 -15.86 -7.21
C ASP A 39 -17.47 -15.55 -8.20
N GLY A 40 -17.35 -14.46 -8.97
CA GLY A 40 -18.33 -14.01 -9.94
C GLY A 40 -17.89 -12.76 -10.69
N GLU A 41 -18.36 -12.62 -11.94
CA GLU A 41 -18.18 -11.42 -12.76
C GLU A 41 -19.02 -10.25 -12.20
N ILE A 42 -18.57 -9.66 -11.09
CA ILE A 42 -19.12 -8.38 -10.63
C ILE A 42 -18.74 -7.30 -11.66
N PRO A 43 -19.68 -6.45 -12.12
CA PRO A 43 -19.36 -5.34 -13.01
C PRO A 43 -18.28 -4.43 -12.42
N GLU A 44 -17.32 -4.00 -13.25
CA GLU A 44 -16.20 -3.12 -12.85
C GLU A 44 -16.58 -1.88 -12.01
N PRO A 45 -17.68 -1.14 -12.27
CA PRO A 45 -18.05 0.00 -11.43
C PRO A 45 -18.44 -0.43 -10.00
N CYS A 46 -19.07 -1.59 -9.83
CA CYS A 46 -19.47 -2.11 -8.53
C CYS A 46 -18.24 -2.55 -7.71
N LYS A 47 -17.30 -3.28 -8.34
CA LYS A 47 -16.01 -3.66 -7.73
C LYS A 47 -15.22 -2.44 -7.25
N ARG A 48 -15.22 -1.34 -8.01
CA ARG A 48 -14.51 -0.12 -7.61
C ARG A 48 -15.07 0.47 -6.32
N SER A 49 -16.39 0.57 -6.22
CA SER A 49 -17.06 1.10 -5.02
C SER A 49 -16.67 0.28 -3.78
N GLU A 50 -16.61 -1.05 -3.90
CA GLU A 50 -16.17 -1.93 -2.82
C GLU A 50 -14.70 -1.68 -2.41
N TYR A 51 -13.81 -1.48 -3.39
CA TYR A 51 -12.40 -1.17 -3.10
C TYR A 51 -12.20 0.19 -2.44
N GLU A 52 -12.97 1.20 -2.86
CA GLU A 52 -12.98 2.52 -2.23
C GLU A 52 -13.51 2.46 -0.79
N ALA A 53 -14.55 1.67 -0.53
CA ALA A 53 -15.09 1.43 0.81
C ALA A 53 -14.07 0.70 1.70
N LYS A 54 -13.44 -0.37 1.20
CA LYS A 54 -12.36 -1.09 1.92
C LYS A 54 -11.19 -0.17 2.24
N ALA A 55 -10.74 0.63 1.28
CA ALA A 55 -9.66 1.60 1.47
C ALA A 55 -10.03 2.66 2.52
N SER A 56 -11.26 3.18 2.47
CA SER A 56 -11.76 4.16 3.44
C SER A 56 -11.86 3.58 4.86
N ALA A 57 -12.38 2.36 5.00
CA ALA A 57 -12.44 1.65 6.29
C ALA A 57 -11.03 1.43 6.85
N TRP A 58 -10.10 1.02 6.01
CA TRP A 58 -8.70 0.86 6.39
C TRP A 58 -8.05 2.18 6.85
N TYR A 59 -8.27 3.28 6.11
CA TYR A 59 -7.79 4.60 6.53
C TYR A 59 -8.41 5.03 7.85
N HIS A 60 -9.71 4.76 8.04
CA HIS A 60 -10.42 5.11 9.26
C HIS A 60 -9.79 4.42 10.49
N VAL A 61 -9.55 3.11 10.44
CA VAL A 61 -8.96 2.40 11.59
C VAL A 61 -7.47 2.71 11.81
N THR A 62 -6.76 3.16 10.77
CA THR A 62 -5.30 3.37 10.84
C THR A 62 -4.91 4.81 11.16
N TYR A 63 -5.58 5.79 10.54
CA TYR A 63 -5.15 7.20 10.55
C TYR A 63 -6.20 8.17 11.07
N HIS A 64 -7.43 7.73 11.34
CA HIS A 64 -8.44 8.64 11.89
C HIS A 64 -8.03 9.11 13.29
N PRO A 65 -8.18 10.41 13.62
CA PRO A 65 -7.73 10.97 14.89
C PRO A 65 -8.20 10.20 16.13
N THR A 66 -9.46 9.74 16.13
CA THR A 66 -10.03 8.93 17.22
C THR A 66 -9.27 7.64 17.47
N TRP A 67 -8.86 6.92 16.41
CA TRP A 67 -8.17 5.65 16.55
C TRP A 67 -6.69 5.84 16.86
N VAL A 68 -6.07 6.89 16.29
CA VAL A 68 -4.71 7.29 16.63
C VAL A 68 -4.61 7.68 18.11
N GLN A 69 -5.57 8.43 18.62
CA GLN A 69 -5.62 8.81 20.03
C GLN A 69 -5.80 7.58 20.94
N LYS A 70 -6.73 6.67 20.61
CA LYS A 70 -6.90 5.43 21.37
C LYS A 70 -5.65 4.56 21.36
N ALA A 71 -5.00 4.42 20.22
CA ALA A 71 -3.74 3.67 20.11
C ALA A 71 -2.65 4.30 20.98
N ARG A 72 -2.59 5.65 20.99
CA ARG A 72 -1.68 6.40 21.86
C ARG A 72 -1.95 6.14 23.34
N GLU A 73 -3.20 6.26 23.78
CA GLU A 73 -3.61 5.99 25.18
C GLU A 73 -3.23 4.57 25.62
N LEU A 74 -3.41 3.57 24.74
CA LEU A 74 -3.02 2.19 25.01
C LEU A 74 -1.49 2.01 25.11
N THR A 75 -0.72 2.71 24.27
CA THR A 75 0.74 2.54 24.20
C THR A 75 1.48 3.37 25.25
N GLU A 76 0.90 4.49 25.70
CA GLU A 76 1.43 5.30 26.81
C GLU A 76 1.39 4.55 28.14
N LEU A 77 0.47 3.60 28.34
CA LEU A 77 0.44 2.71 29.51
C LEU A 77 1.67 1.80 29.60
N ASP A 78 2.24 1.41 28.45
CA ASP A 78 3.43 0.56 28.36
C ASP A 78 4.74 1.36 28.22
N GLY A 79 4.68 2.71 28.30
CA GLY A 79 5.86 3.58 28.34
C GLY A 79 6.62 3.73 27.02
N TYR A 80 6.09 3.25 25.89
CA TYR A 80 6.77 3.26 24.60
C TYR A 80 5.91 3.85 23.48
N PHE A 81 5.76 5.18 23.40
CA PHE A 81 4.99 5.80 22.32
C PHE A 81 5.62 5.51 20.95
N THR A 82 5.05 4.55 20.23
CA THR A 82 5.39 4.28 18.84
C THR A 82 4.40 5.07 18.00
N SER A 83 4.88 6.05 17.22
CA SER A 83 4.10 6.71 16.18
C SER A 83 3.31 5.65 15.40
N PRO A 84 2.04 5.89 14.99
CA PRO A 84 1.22 4.90 14.31
C PRO A 84 2.04 4.25 13.21
N LEU A 85 2.36 2.95 13.38
CA LEU A 85 3.13 2.23 12.38
C LEU A 85 2.37 2.35 11.07
N LEU A 86 3.04 2.89 10.06
CA LEU A 86 2.47 3.13 8.74
C LEU A 86 2.16 1.77 8.13
N SER A 87 0.99 1.22 8.46
CA SER A 87 0.58 -0.07 7.94
C SER A 87 0.25 0.11 6.45
N PHE A 88 0.53 -0.94 5.66
CA PHE A 88 0.08 -1.20 4.29
C PHE A 88 -0.39 -0.03 3.39
N PRO A 89 0.41 1.03 3.17
CA PRO A 89 -0.05 2.12 2.30
C PRO A 89 -0.15 1.64 0.84
N TRP A 90 0.73 0.73 0.38
CA TRP A 90 0.91 0.42 -1.04
C TRP A 90 -0.25 -0.31 -1.73
N ILE A 91 -1.24 -0.82 -0.99
CA ILE A 91 -2.38 -1.57 -1.57
C ILE A 91 -3.58 -0.65 -1.73
N SER A 92 -3.89 0.13 -0.69
CA SER A 92 -5.04 1.03 -0.64
C SER A 92 -4.73 2.44 -1.14
N VAL A 93 -3.45 2.85 -1.23
CA VAL A 93 -3.04 4.21 -1.61
C VAL A 93 -3.64 4.67 -2.93
N ASP A 94 -3.68 3.78 -3.94
CA ASP A 94 -4.21 4.11 -5.26
C ASP A 94 -5.69 4.52 -5.16
N TYR A 95 -6.47 3.82 -4.34
CA TYR A 95 -7.89 4.08 -4.12
C TYR A 95 -8.10 5.32 -3.23
N LEU A 96 -7.31 5.47 -2.17
CA LEU A 96 -7.37 6.66 -1.31
C LEU A 96 -7.04 7.94 -2.09
N ALA A 97 -6.03 7.89 -2.95
CA ALA A 97 -5.66 9.00 -3.81
C ALA A 97 -6.79 9.34 -4.80
N GLN A 98 -7.43 8.33 -5.40
CA GLN A 98 -8.59 8.53 -6.28
C GLN A 98 -9.74 9.20 -5.53
N ILE A 99 -10.12 8.71 -4.35
CA ILE A 99 -11.17 9.32 -3.52
C ILE A 99 -10.83 10.78 -3.22
N LYS A 100 -9.56 11.07 -2.86
CA LYS A 100 -9.13 12.43 -2.56
C LYS A 100 -9.18 13.34 -3.79
N LEU A 101 -8.76 12.84 -4.95
CA LEU A 101 -8.78 13.57 -6.22
C LEU A 101 -10.21 13.86 -6.69
N GLN A 102 -11.12 12.89 -6.59
CA GLN A 102 -12.55 13.09 -6.90
C GLN A 102 -13.17 14.16 -6.01
N LYS A 103 -12.84 14.20 -4.71
CA LYS A 103 -13.32 15.23 -3.78
C LYS A 103 -12.76 16.62 -4.07
N LEU A 104 -11.50 16.70 -4.52
CA LEU A 104 -10.85 17.97 -4.83
C LEU A 104 -11.31 18.53 -6.19
N CYS A 105 -11.52 17.64 -7.17
CA CYS A 105 -11.84 17.97 -8.55
C CYS A 105 -13.00 17.10 -9.06
N PRO A 106 -14.27 17.42 -8.72
CA PRO A 106 -15.43 16.57 -9.04
C PRO A 106 -15.72 16.41 -10.54
N ASN A 107 -15.24 17.36 -11.36
CA ASN A 107 -15.53 17.42 -12.79
C ASN A 107 -14.55 16.61 -13.66
N VAL A 108 -13.56 15.96 -13.06
CA VAL A 108 -12.53 15.20 -13.79
C VAL A 108 -12.66 13.73 -13.47
N ASP A 109 -12.88 12.90 -14.50
CA ASP A 109 -12.87 11.45 -14.32
C ASP A 109 -11.43 10.92 -14.23
N TYR A 110 -11.00 10.60 -13.00
CA TYR A 110 -9.68 10.01 -12.73
C TYR A 110 -9.65 8.49 -12.88
N SER A 111 -10.79 7.86 -13.17
CA SER A 111 -10.97 6.42 -13.42
C SER A 111 -9.97 5.85 -14.43
N SER A 112 -9.65 6.64 -15.46
CA SER A 112 -8.81 6.22 -16.59
C SER A 112 -7.31 6.48 -16.38
N ARG A 113 -6.93 7.30 -15.39
CA ARG A 113 -5.59 7.94 -15.37
C ARG A 113 -4.62 7.36 -14.34
N VAL A 114 -5.08 6.72 -13.28
CA VAL A 114 -4.19 6.23 -12.22
C VAL A 114 -3.76 4.79 -12.50
N LYS A 115 -2.83 4.62 -13.45
CA LYS A 115 -1.98 3.41 -13.50
C LYS A 115 -1.05 3.45 -12.29
N SER A 116 -1.49 2.85 -11.19
CA SER A 116 -0.85 2.75 -9.87
C SER A 116 -0.02 3.97 -9.44
N PHE A 117 -0.45 4.66 -8.39
CA PHE A 117 0.28 5.76 -7.75
C PHE A 117 1.71 5.35 -7.37
N THR A 118 1.95 4.05 -7.18
CA THR A 118 3.32 3.50 -7.03
C THR A 118 4.24 3.76 -8.23
N THR A 119 3.74 3.82 -9.47
CA THR A 119 4.55 4.17 -10.65
C THR A 119 4.91 5.65 -10.71
N VAL A 120 4.11 6.51 -10.07
CA VAL A 120 4.36 7.96 -10.01
C VAL A 120 5.36 8.29 -8.90
N LEU A 121 5.28 7.62 -7.75
CA LEU A 121 6.19 7.85 -6.61
C LEU A 121 7.51 7.07 -6.73
N PHE A 122 7.44 5.82 -7.19
CA PHE A 122 8.61 5.01 -7.51
C PHE A 122 8.76 5.05 -9.03
N GLY A 123 9.40 6.12 -9.52
CA GLY A 123 9.71 6.27 -10.94
C GLY A 123 10.27 4.98 -11.52
N LYS A 124 9.91 4.67 -12.77
CA LYS A 124 10.33 3.47 -13.52
C LYS A 124 11.79 3.11 -13.18
N ALA A 125 11.97 2.04 -12.41
CA ALA A 125 13.25 1.40 -12.23
C ALA A 125 13.60 0.58 -13.47
#